data_AF-A0A933VKJ3-F1
#
_entry.id   AF-A0A933VKJ3-F1
#
_cell.length_a   1.000
_cell.length_b   1.000
_cell.length_c   1.000
_cell.angle_alpha   90.00
_cell.angle_beta   90.00
_cell.angle_gamma   90.00
#
_symmetry.space_group_name_H-M   'P 1'
#
loop_
_entity.id
_entity.type
_entity.pdbx_description
1 polymer ?
#
loop_
_entity_poly.entity_id
_entity_poly.type
_entity_poly.pdbx_seq_one_letter_code
_entity_poly.pdbx_strand_id
1 'polypeptide(L)' 'MTAPMPPPPPAGEMRKVNVRYRCSVCGLEIKLTLAPDEDPPPPKHCLEDMDLVAPIYD' A
#
# COMPACT_ATOMS: atom_id res chain seq x y z
N MET A 1 4.27 27.67 16.24
CA MET A 1 4.83 26.43 16.83
C MET A 1 4.53 25.30 15.85
N THR A 2 5.49 24.87 15.03
CA THR A 2 5.28 23.67 14.21
C THR A 2 5.55 22.48 15.13
N ALA A 3 4.52 21.71 15.47
CA ALA A 3 4.74 20.46 16.19
C ALA A 3 5.47 19.52 15.22
N PRO A 4 6.60 18.92 15.61
CA PRO A 4 7.20 17.85 14.80
C PRO A 4 6.19 16.72 14.69
N MET A 5 6.04 16.15 13.50
CA MET A 5 5.18 14.98 13.30
C MET A 5 5.63 13.87 14.26
N PRO A 6 4.70 13.12 14.86
CA PRO A 6 5.06 11.98 15.70
C PRO A 6 5.95 11.02 14.90
N PRO A 7 6.95 10.40 15.55
CA PRO A 7 7.81 9.45 14.87
C PRO A 7 6.97 8.33 14.27
N PRO A 8 7.36 7.78 13.10
CA PRO A 8 6.66 6.66 12.49
C PRO A 8 6.61 5.49 13.50
N PRO A 9 5.56 4.66 13.47
CA PRO A 9 5.49 3.45 14.27
C PRO A 9 6.74 2.59 14.05
N PRO A 10 7.23 1.86 15.07
CA PRO A 10 8.28 0.87 14.92
C PRO A 10 7.98 -0.07 13.74
N ALA A 11 9.02 -0.44 12.97
CA ALA A 11 8.90 -1.42 11.89
C ALA A 11 8.30 -2.74 12.43
N GLY A 12 7.24 -3.25 11.79
CA GLY A 12 6.48 -4.41 12.26
C GLY A 12 5.16 -4.08 12.96
N GLU A 13 4.93 -2.84 13.40
CA GLU A 13 3.59 -2.39 13.79
C GLU A 13 2.76 -1.99 12.56
N MET A 14 1.43 -2.14 12.64
CA MET A 14 0.53 -1.80 11.53
C MET A 14 0.59 -0.29 11.25
N ARG A 15 1.19 0.07 10.11
CA ARG A 15 1.39 1.45 9.65
C ARG A 15 0.28 1.83 8.68
N LYS A 16 -0.11 3.11 8.65
CA LYS A 16 -1.00 3.61 7.58
C LYS A 16 -0.21 3.73 6.28
N VAL A 17 -0.70 3.08 5.25
CA VAL A 17 -0.18 3.16 3.88
C VAL A 17 -1.31 3.57 2.92
N ASN A 18 -0.97 3.99 1.71
CA ASN A 18 -1.95 4.30 0.67
C ASN A 18 -1.47 3.76 -0.66
N VAL A 19 -1.47 2.44 -0.77
CA VAL A 19 -1.01 1.73 -1.95
C VAL A 19 -2.22 1.17 -2.69
N ARG A 20 -2.23 1.29 -4.02
CA ARG A 20 -3.28 0.68 -4.85
C ARG A 20 -2.66 -0.44 -5.67
N TYR A 21 -3.35 -1.57 -5.75
CA TYR A 21 -2.99 -2.68 -6.61
C TYR A 21 -4.13 -2.97 -7.58
N ARG A 22 -3.79 -3.36 -8.80
CA ARG A 22 -4.74 -3.78 -9.82
C ARG A 22 -4.36 -5.16 -10.34
N CYS A 23 -5.31 -6.07 -10.40
CA CYS A 23 -5.10 -7.35 -11.07
C CYS A 23 -5.17 -7.13 -12.58
N SER A 24 -4.09 -7.46 -13.29
CA SER A 24 -4.04 -7.39 -14.77
C SER A 24 -4.91 -8.44 -15.47
N VAL A 25 -5.32 -9.51 -14.76
CA VAL A 25 -6.16 -10.59 -15.32
C VAL A 25 -7.64 -10.19 -15.39
N CYS A 26 -8.21 -9.72 -14.28
CA CYS A 26 -9.65 -9.44 -14.17
C CYS A 26 -10.00 -7.95 -14.01
N GLY A 27 -9.00 -7.09 -13.78
CA GLY A 27 -9.19 -5.66 -13.59
C GLY A 27 -9.60 -5.24 -12.17
N LEU A 28 -9.66 -6.16 -11.19
CA LEU A 28 -9.96 -5.81 -9.80
C LEU A 28 -8.93 -4.83 -9.23
N GLU A 29 -9.40 -3.75 -8.62
CA GLU A 29 -8.57 -2.79 -7.89
C GLU A 29 -8.79 -2.89 -6.38
N ILE A 30 -7.71 -2.89 -5.62
CA ILE A 30 -7.75 -2.84 -4.15
C ILE A 30 -6.88 -1.70 -3.64
N LYS A 31 -7.27 -1.13 -2.50
CA LYS A 31 -6.50 -0.11 -1.77
C LYS A 31 -6.00 -0.70 -0.46
N LEU A 32 -4.69 -0.88 -0.36
CA LEU A 32 -4.03 -1.26 0.88
C LEU A 32 -3.87 -0.01 1.76
N THR A 33 -4.46 -0.06 2.96
CA THR A 33 -4.48 1.07 3.90
C THR A 33 -3.65 0.83 5.15
N LEU A 34 -3.33 -0.43 5.46
CA LEU A 34 -2.53 -0.84 6.59
C LEU A 34 -1.55 -1.94 6.18
N ALA A 35 -0.29 -1.79 6.56
CA ALA A 35 0.76 -2.79 6.36
C ALA A 35 1.85 -2.65 7.43
N PRO A 36 2.57 -3.72 7.78
CA PRO A 36 3.72 -3.64 8.68
C PRO A 36 4.95 -2.95 8.04
N ASP A 37 5.00 -2.86 6.71
CA ASP A 37 6.08 -2.25 5.93
C ASP A 37 5.60 -1.01 5.13
N GLU A 38 6.51 -0.21 4.57
CA GLU A 38 6.17 0.88 3.65
C GLU A 38 5.89 0.38 2.24
N ASP A 39 6.60 -0.68 1.84
CA ASP A 39 6.49 -1.31 0.52
C ASP A 39 5.98 -2.75 0.70
N PRO A 40 4.68 -2.93 0.98
CA PRO A 40 4.12 -4.25 1.13
C PRO A 40 4.23 -5.04 -0.18
N PRO A 41 4.50 -6.35 -0.11
CA PRO A 41 4.56 -7.18 -1.30
C PRO A 41 3.19 -7.21 -2.00
N PRO A 42 3.16 -7.35 -3.34
CA PRO A 42 1.91 -7.43 -4.07
C PRO A 42 1.05 -8.61 -3.61
N PRO A 43 -0.27 -8.41 -3.43
CA PRO A 43 -1.18 -9.49 -3.12
C PRO A 43 -1.44 -10.36 -4.34
N LYS A 44 -1.82 -11.62 -4.10
CA LYS A 44 -2.21 -12.56 -5.16
C LYS A 44 -3.70 -12.52 -5.45
N HIS A 45 -4.06 -12.39 -6.72
CA HIS A 45 -5.43 -12.45 -7.22
C HIS A 45 -5.48 -13.11 -8.60
N CYS A 46 -6.51 -13.91 -8.89
CA CYS A 46 -6.57 -14.74 -10.11
C CYS A 46 -5.35 -15.66 -10.30
N LEU A 47 -4.70 -16.07 -9.21
CA LEU A 47 -3.46 -16.85 -9.16
C LEU A 47 -2.19 -16.11 -9.62
N GLU A 48 -2.31 -14.83 -10.00
CA GLU A 48 -1.20 -13.97 -10.39
C GLU A 48 -0.92 -12.91 -9.31
N ASP A 49 0.30 -12.37 -9.29
CA ASP A 49 0.63 -11.22 -8.46
C ASP A 49 0.00 -9.94 -9.03
N MET A 50 -0.59 -9.10 -8.18
CA MET A 50 -1.23 -7.87 -8.62
C MET A 50 -0.18 -6.78 -8.94
N ASP A 51 -0.55 -5.85 -9.83
CA ASP A 51 0.33 -4.76 -10.25
C ASP A 51 0.15 -3.52 -9.37
N LEU A 52 1.25 -2.93 -8.90
CA LEU A 52 1.24 -1.66 -8.18
C LEU A 52 0.76 -0.53 -9.10
N VAL A 53 -0.30 0.16 -8.70
CA VAL A 53 -0.79 1.35 -9.40
C VAL A 53 -0.16 2.58 -8.77
N ALA A 54 0.82 3.17 -9.48
CA ALA A 54 1.43 4.41 -9.06
C ALA A 54 0.35 5.50 -8.87
N PRO A 55 0.36 6.24 -7.75
CA PRO A 55 -0.54 7.37 -7.58
C PRO A 55 -0.26 8.40 -8.67
N ILE A 56 -1.30 8.82 -9.37
CA ILE A 56 -1.25 9.96 -10.29
C ILE A 56 -1.11 11.19 -9.40
N TYR A 57 0.06 11.82 -9.42
CA TYR A 57 0.25 13.13 -8.80
C TYR A 57 -0.55 14.15 -9.63
N ASP A 58 -1.52 14.83 -9.01
CA ASP A 58 -2.16 16.04 -9.55
C ASP A 58 -1.45 17.28 -8.99
#